data_AF-A0A523K7T1-F1
#
_entry.id   AF-A0A523K7T1-F1
#
_cell.length_a   1.000
_cell.length_b   1.000
_cell.length_c   1.000
_cell.angle_alpha   90.00
_cell.angle_beta   90.00
_cell.angle_gamma   90.00
#
_symmetry.space_group_name_H-M   'P 1'
#
loop_
_entity.id
_entity.type
_entity.pdbx_description
1 polymer ?
#
loop_
_entity_poly.entity_id
_entity_poly.type
_entity_poly.pdbx_seq_one_letter_code
_entity_poly.pdbx_strand_id
1 'polypeptide(L)' 'MAAGAGDETFEDSGADLFEYWHRAPMGDSAGVPGYHVRRATPDDFEAIWDLVDDAFGVRRPRTL' A
#
# COMPACT_ATOMS: atom_id res chain seq x y z
N MET A 1 -23.63 -28.58 -7.87
CA MET A 1 -23.62 -27.30 -7.11
C MET A 1 -22.43 -27.34 -6.17
N ALA A 2 -21.30 -26.75 -6.58
CA ALA A 2 -20.08 -26.72 -5.78
C ALA A 2 -19.99 -25.35 -5.09
N ALA A 3 -20.21 -25.32 -3.79
CA ALA A 3 -19.77 -24.23 -2.94
C ALA A 3 -18.36 -24.59 -2.46
N GLY A 4 -17.35 -24.20 -3.23
CA GLY A 4 -15.97 -24.15 -2.77
C GLY A 4 -15.66 -22.70 -2.45
N ALA A 5 -16.01 -22.26 -1.25
CA ALA A 5 -15.37 -21.08 -0.69
C ALA A 5 -13.90 -21.47 -0.52
N GLY A 6 -13.04 -20.97 -1.42
CA GLY A 6 -11.61 -21.06 -1.26
C GLY A 6 -11.26 -20.38 0.05
N ASP A 7 -10.92 -21.20 1.03
CA ASP A 7 -10.13 -20.80 2.17
C ASP A 7 -8.80 -20.30 1.61
N GLU A 8 -8.73 -19.02 1.26
CA GLU A 8 -7.47 -18.34 0.95
C GLU A 8 -6.76 -18.10 2.28
N THR A 9 -6.32 -19.21 2.90
CA THR A 9 -5.27 -19.17 3.89
C THR A 9 -4.08 -18.56 3.17
N PHE A 10 -3.79 -17.30 3.46
CA PHE A 10 -2.55 -16.62 3.07
C PHE A 10 -1.41 -17.36 3.76
N GLU A 11 -1.00 -18.50 3.21
CA GLU A 11 0.24 -19.15 3.57
C GLU A 11 1.34 -18.13 3.32
N ASP A 12 1.85 -17.59 4.42
CA ASP A 12 3.07 -16.79 4.55
C ASP A 12 4.27 -17.62 4.11
N SER A 13 4.26 -17.98 2.84
CA SER A 13 5.43 -18.43 2.12
C SER A 13 6.30 -17.18 2.03
N GLY A 14 7.34 -17.13 2.86
CA GLY A 14 8.24 -15.99 3.08
C GLY A 14 9.01 -15.45 1.86
N ALA A 15 8.40 -15.51 0.68
CA ALA A 15 8.58 -14.50 -0.34
C ALA A 15 8.33 -13.14 0.31
N ASP A 16 9.34 -12.28 0.23
CA ASP A 16 9.27 -10.90 0.66
C ASP A 16 8.12 -10.22 -0.12
N LEU A 17 6.93 -10.24 0.48
CA LEU A 17 5.72 -9.66 -0.11
C LEU A 17 5.96 -8.19 -0.40
N PHE A 18 6.78 -7.52 0.41
CA PHE A 18 7.16 -6.14 0.15
C PHE A 18 7.93 -6.02 -1.16
N GLU A 19 8.96 -6.84 -1.41
CA GLU A 19 9.68 -6.85 -2.70
C GLU A 19 8.77 -7.24 -3.88
N TYR A 20 7.87 -8.20 -3.67
CA TYR A 20 6.88 -8.58 -4.68
C TYR A 20 5.98 -7.39 -5.05
N TRP A 21 5.36 -6.74 -4.07
CA TRP A 21 4.49 -5.57 -4.29
C TRP A 21 5.26 -4.37 -4.84
N HIS A 22 6.49 -4.18 -4.40
CA HIS A 22 7.38 -3.14 -4.91
C HIS A 22 7.77 -3.38 -6.37
N ARG A 23 7.85 -4.63 -6.85
CA ARG A 23 8.16 -4.92 -8.27
C ARG A 23 6.92 -5.14 -9.13
N ALA A 24 5.77 -5.41 -8.53
CA ALA A 24 4.53 -5.66 -9.24
C ALA A 24 4.17 -4.45 -10.13
N PRO A 25 3.93 -4.66 -11.43
CA PRO A 25 3.56 -3.56 -12.33
C PRO A 25 2.30 -2.87 -11.80
N MET A 26 2.38 -1.55 -11.62
CA MET A 26 1.18 -0.75 -11.40
C MET A 26 0.45 -0.66 -12.74
N GLY A 27 -0.84 -1.00 -12.76
CA GLY A 27 -1.66 -0.68 -13.93
C GLY A 27 -1.63 0.82 -14.17
N ASP A 28 -1.42 1.24 -15.41
CA ASP A 28 -1.47 2.64 -15.82
C ASP A 28 -2.86 3.18 -15.52
N SER A 29 -3.02 3.86 -14.39
CA SER A 29 -4.29 4.41 -13.88
C SER A 29 -5.41 3.36 -13.78
N ALA A 30 -5.77 2.99 -12.55
CA ALA A 30 -7.14 2.55 -12.32
C ALA A 30 -8.04 3.67 -12.88
N GLY A 31 -8.74 3.39 -13.98
CA GLY A 31 -9.41 4.38 -14.85
C GLY A 31 -10.62 5.04 -14.21
N VAL A 32 -10.45 5.59 -13.02
CA VAL A 32 -11.46 6.35 -12.29
C VAL A 32 -11.34 7.80 -12.76
N PRO A 33 -12.36 8.35 -13.45
CA PRO A 33 -12.30 9.74 -13.90
C PRO A 33 -12.05 10.69 -12.73
N GLY A 34 -11.03 11.54 -12.86
CA GLY A 34 -10.67 12.54 -11.85
C GLY A 34 -9.62 12.10 -10.83
N TYR A 35 -9.15 10.85 -10.85
CA TYR A 35 -8.10 10.38 -9.94
C TYR A 35 -6.89 9.85 -10.71
N HIS A 36 -5.70 10.27 -10.29
CA HIS A 36 -4.43 9.79 -10.82
C HIS A 36 -3.74 8.90 -9.78
N VAL A 37 -3.82 7.59 -9.97
CA VAL A 37 -3.14 6.61 -9.10
C VAL A 37 -1.69 6.47 -9.54
N ARG A 38 -0.74 6.65 -8.62
CA ARG A 38 0.71 6.46 -8.84
C ARG A 38 1.39 5.91 -7.60
N ARG A 39 2.63 5.43 -7.75
CA ARG A 39 3.51 5.17 -6.60
C ARG A 39 3.91 6.48 -5.94
N ALA A 40 3.91 6.47 -4.62
CA ALA A 40 4.55 7.50 -3.82
C ALA A 40 6.07 7.47 -4.06
N THR A 41 6.66 8.65 -4.23
CA THR A 41 8.10 8.86 -4.17
C THR A 41 8.53 8.97 -2.71
N PRO A 42 9.82 8.78 -2.37
CA PRO A 42 10.33 9.00 -1.01
C PRO A 42 9.87 10.33 -0.39
N ASP A 43 9.84 11.40 -1.18
CA ASP A 43 9.44 12.74 -0.72
C ASP A 43 7.93 12.83 -0.40
N ASP A 44 7.09 12.01 -1.05
CA ASP A 44 5.65 11.96 -0.74
C ASP A 44 5.37 11.28 0.60
N PHE A 45 6.27 10.42 1.10
CA PHE A 45 6.03 9.66 2.31
C PHE A 45 5.95 10.54 3.55
N GLU A 46 6.72 11.64 3.63
CA GLU A 46 6.62 12.55 4.78
C GLU A 46 5.20 13.10 4.93
N ALA A 47 4.60 13.58 3.84
CA ALA A 47 3.23 14.10 3.85
C ALA A 47 2.19 13.00 4.13
N ILE A 48 2.38 11.79 3.57
CA ILE A 48 1.50 10.65 3.86
C ILE A 48 1.55 10.31 5.34
N TRP A 49 2.74 10.28 5.92
CA TRP A 49 2.88 9.93 7.31
C TRP A 49 2.42 11.03 8.26
N ASP A 50 2.52 12.30 7.88
CA ASP A 50 1.89 13.40 8.62
C ASP A 50 0.37 13.21 8.72
N LEU A 51 -0.28 12.79 7.63
CA LEU A 51 -1.71 12.48 7.64
C LEU A 51 -2.04 11.30 8.57
N VAL A 52 -1.20 10.27 8.60
CA VAL A 52 -1.36 9.13 9.51
C VAL A 52 -1.17 9.58 10.96
N ASP A 53 -0.12 10.33 11.24
CA ASP A 53 0.17 10.87 12.56
C ASP A 53 -0.99 11.73 13.08
N ASP A 54 -1.52 12.63 12.25
CA ASP A 54 -2.67 13.46 12.57
C ASP A 54 -3.93 12.61 12.84
N ALA A 55 -4.19 11.60 12.01
CA ALA A 55 -5.37 10.73 12.16
C ALA A 55 -5.33 9.89 13.45
N PHE A 56 -4.13 9.49 13.91
CA PHE A 56 -3.95 8.68 15.10
C PHE A 56 -3.47 9.48 16.34
N GLY A 57 -3.31 10.79 16.21
CA GLY A 57 -2.81 11.67 17.28
C GLY A 57 -1.38 11.35 17.73
N VAL A 58 -0.57 10.80 16.83
CA VAL A 58 0.82 10.42 17.07
C VAL A 58 1.74 11.59 16.67
N ARG A 59 2.85 11.77 17.38
CA ARG A 59 3.92 12.70 16.95
C ARG A 59 5.22 11.94 16.82
N ARG A 60 5.63 11.63 15.59
CA ARG A 60 6.92 10.96 15.35
C ARG A 60 8.09 11.95 15.52
N PRO A 61 9.23 11.50 16.09
CA PRO A 61 10.43 12.33 16.16
C PRO A 61 10.99 12.55 14.75
N ARG A 62 11.24 13.81 14.38
CA ARG A 62 11.79 14.18 13.07
C ARG A 62 13.29 14.41 13.18
N THR A 63 14.05 13.80 12.27
CA THR A 63 15.48 14.11 12.09
C THR A 63 15.55 15.33 11.18
N LEU A 64 15.94 16.48 11.74
CA LEU A 64 16.23 17.70 10.98
C LEU A 64 17.55 17.57 10.21
#